data_AF-A0A2K3JLT5-F1
#
_entry.id   AF-A0A2K3JLT5-F1
#
_cell.length_a   1.000
_cell.length_b   1.000
_cell.length_c   1.000
_cell.angle_alpha   90.00
_cell.angle_beta   90.00
_cell.angle_gamma   90.00
#
_symmetry.space_group_name_H-M   'P 1'
#
loop_
_entity.id
_entity.type
_entity.pdbx_description
1 polymer ?
#
loop_
_entity_poly.entity_id
_entity_poly.type
_entity_poly.pdbx_seq_one_letter_code
_entity_poly.pdbx_strand_id
1 'polypeptide(L)' 'TDVEPEVAAQGVPKKRTFKKFSFRGVDLDSLLDMKTDELVKLFSARARRRKMVL' A
#
# COMPACT_ATOMS: atom_id res chain seq x y z
N THR A 1 -7.74 13.90 -20.05
CA THR A 1 -6.69 13.44 -20.97
C THR A 1 -5.77 12.53 -20.21
N ASP A 2 -5.71 11.31 -20.70
CA ASP A 2 -4.85 10.20 -20.25
C ASP A 2 -3.37 10.62 -20.30
N VAL A 3 -2.59 10.30 -19.26
CA VAL A 3 -1.12 10.40 -19.32
C VAL A 3 -0.51 9.26 -18.48
N GLU A 4 -0.41 8.08 -19.10
CA GLU A 4 0.69 7.13 -18.87
C GLU A 4 2.04 7.82 -19.11
N PRO A 5 3.10 7.47 -18.35
CA PRO A 5 4.44 7.56 -18.90
C PRO A 5 5.25 6.28 -18.68
N GLU A 6 5.42 5.55 -19.78
CA GLU A 6 6.52 4.61 -19.98
C GLU A 6 7.85 5.37 -20.23
N VAL A 7 8.96 4.63 -20.12
CA VAL A 7 10.32 4.91 -20.65
C VAL A 7 11.40 5.35 -19.64
N ALA A 8 12.08 4.31 -19.13
CA ALA A 8 13.53 4.06 -19.19
C ALA A 8 14.53 4.77 -18.24
N ALA A 9 15.76 4.23 -18.30
CA ALA A 9 17.04 4.64 -17.74
C ALA A 9 17.39 4.17 -16.31
N GLN A 10 18.09 3.02 -16.26
CA GLN A 10 19.08 2.69 -15.23
C GLN A 10 20.12 3.84 -15.10
N GLY A 11 20.42 4.31 -13.89
CA GLY A 11 21.63 5.12 -13.62
C GLY A 11 21.45 6.58 -13.17
N VAL A 12 20.24 7.13 -13.17
CA VAL A 12 19.95 8.42 -12.49
C VAL A 12 19.29 8.09 -11.15
N PRO A 13 19.73 8.63 -10.00
CA PRO A 13 18.97 8.50 -8.76
C PRO A 13 17.64 9.23 -8.99
N LYS A 14 16.64 8.46 -9.42
CA LYS A 14 15.29 8.96 -9.71
C LYS A 14 14.88 9.73 -8.46
N LYS A 15 14.71 11.04 -8.61
CA LYS A 15 14.09 11.91 -7.60
C LYS A 15 12.91 11.12 -7.05
N ARG A 16 12.99 10.68 -5.78
CA ARG A 16 12.00 9.79 -5.17
C ARG A 16 10.64 10.47 -5.32
N THR A 17 9.85 10.04 -6.30
CA THR A 17 8.51 10.58 -6.49
C THR A 17 7.69 10.08 -5.32
N PHE A 18 7.18 11.01 -4.51
CA PHE A 18 6.36 10.67 -3.36
C PHE A 18 5.03 10.12 -3.86
N LYS A 19 4.93 8.79 -3.89
CA LYS A 19 3.66 8.11 -4.14
C LYS A 19 2.89 8.09 -2.82
N LYS A 20 1.75 8.78 -2.79
CA LYS A 20 0.77 8.64 -1.71
C LYS A 20 0.05 7.32 -1.91
N PHE A 21 0.21 6.42 -0.95
CA PHE A 21 -0.53 5.17 -0.94
C PHE A 21 -1.63 5.27 0.11
N SER A 22 -2.82 4.85 -0.30
CA SER A 22 -3.95 4.66 0.59
C SER A 22 -4.50 3.25 0.37
N PHE A 23 -4.89 2.59 1.45
CA PHE A 23 -5.49 1.27 1.42
C PHE A 23 -6.91 1.36 1.96
N ARG A 24 -7.90 1.06 1.11
CA ARG A 24 -9.34 1.07 1.49
C ARG A 24 -9.78 2.40 2.14
N GLY A 25 -9.18 3.52 1.75
CA GLY A 25 -9.48 4.84 2.32
C GLY A 25 -8.68 5.19 3.58
N VAL A 26 -7.71 4.36 3.96
CA VAL A 26 -6.78 4.64 5.08
C VAL A 26 -5.39 4.95 4.54
N ASP A 27 -4.79 6.05 4.99
CA ASP A 27 -3.44 6.45 4.63
C ASP A 27 -2.39 5.51 5.22
N LEU A 28 -1.19 5.46 4.63
CA LEU A 28 -0.12 4.57 5.08
C LEU A 28 0.30 4.81 6.53
N ASP A 29 0.48 6.07 6.92
CA ASP A 29 0.96 6.39 8.27
C ASP A 29 -0.04 5.85 9.30
N SER A 30 -1.33 6.12 9.08
CA SER A 30 -2.42 5.55 9.89
C SER A 30 -2.50 4.02 9.82
N LEU A 31 -2.16 3.41 8.67
CA LEU A 31 -2.16 1.96 8.49
C LEU A 31 -1.10 1.25 9.33
N LEU A 32 0.02 1.92 9.58
CA LEU A 32 1.12 1.40 10.39
C LEU A 32 0.85 1.55 11.90
N ASP A 33 0.09 2.58 12.29
CA ASP A 33 -0.25 2.84 13.70
C ASP A 33 -1.48 2.04 14.19
N MET A 34 -2.27 1.47 13.28
CA MET A 34 -3.44 0.66 13.62
C MET A 34 -3.08 -0.69 14.25
N LYS A 35 -3.95 -1.14 15.17
CA LYS A 35 -3.83 -2.47 15.78
C LYS A 35 -4.24 -3.57 14.82
N THR A 36 -3.70 -4.76 15.03
CA THR A 36 -3.92 -5.93 14.15
C THR A 36 -5.40 -6.32 14.06
N ASP A 37 -6.18 -6.13 15.12
CA ASP A 37 -7.62 -6.42 15.17
C ASP A 37 -8.46 -5.56 14.22
N GLU A 38 -8.05 -4.29 14.06
CA GLU A 38 -8.70 -3.35 13.16
C GLU A 38 -8.23 -3.57 11.73
N LEU A 39 -6.93 -3.84 11.55
CA LEU A 39 -6.32 -4.14 10.26
C LEU A 39 -6.93 -5.40 9.60
N VAL A 40 -7.20 -6.45 10.39
CA VAL A 40 -7.79 -7.69 9.89
C VAL A 40 -9.20 -7.46 9.31
N LYS A 41 -9.97 -6.48 9.80
CA LYS A 41 -11.31 -6.16 9.25
C LYS A 41 -11.24 -5.56 7.85
N LEU A 42 -10.14 -4.90 7.49
CA LEU A 42 -9.93 -4.29 6.19
C LEU A 42 -9.51 -5.31 5.11
N PHE A 43 -9.03 -6.50 5.52
CA PHE A 43 -8.55 -7.53 4.62
C PHE A 43 -9.65 -8.47 4.08
N SER A 44 -9.38 -9.07 2.92
CA SER A 44 -10.24 -10.11 2.34
C SER A 44 -10.16 -11.43 3.11
N ALA A 45 -11.17 -12.29 2.97
CA ALA A 45 -11.35 -13.50 3.78
C ALA A 45 -10.13 -14.45 3.81
N ARG A 46 -9.34 -14.51 2.74
CA ARG A 46 -8.11 -15.33 2.69
C ARG A 46 -6.99 -14.74 3.55
N ALA A 47 -6.76 -13.43 3.43
CA ALA A 47 -5.73 -12.74 4.19
C ALA A 47 -6.03 -12.73 5.69
N ARG A 48 -7.30 -12.57 6.09
CA ARG A 48 -7.72 -12.70 7.50
C ARG A 48 -7.39 -14.08 8.08
N ARG A 49 -7.75 -15.15 7.36
CA ARG A 49 -7.48 -16.53 7.78
C ARG A 49 -5.99 -16.79 7.96
N ARG A 50 -5.15 -16.31 7.04
CA ARG A 50 -3.70 -16.48 7.13
C ARG A 50 -3.07 -15.72 8.30
N LYS A 51 -3.61 -14.54 8.65
CA LYS A 51 -3.07 -13.69 9.73
C LYS A 51 -3.53 -14.12 11.13
N MET A 52 -4.64 -14.85 11.24
CA MET A 52 -5.19 -15.32 12.51
C MET A 52 -4.76 -16.76 12.87
N VAL A 53 -4.38 -17.58 11.86
CA VAL A 53 -4.07 -19.01 12.04
C VAL A 53 -2.57 -19.29 11.87
N LEU A 54 -1.71 -18.24 11.89
CA LEU A 54 -0.26 -18.38 11.96
C LEU A 54 0.24 -18.05 13.37
#